data_AF-C5DLQ9-F1
#
_entry.id   AF-C5DLQ9-F1
#
_cell.length_a   1.000
_cell.length_b   1.000
_cell.length_c   1.000
_cell.angle_alpha   90.00
_cell.angle_beta   90.00
_cell.angle_gamma   90.00
#
_symmetry.space_group_name_H-M   'P 1'
#
loop_
_entity.id
_entity.type
_entity.pdbx_description
1 polymer ?
#
loop_
_entity_poly.entity_id
_entity_poly.type
_entity_poly.pdbx_seq_one_letter_code
_entity_poly.pdbx_strand_id
1 'polypeptide(L)'
;MGEQEDISLPKATVQKIISEVLESDLTFSKEAREIIIESGIEFIMILSSMASEMADKEAKKTIAPDHVIKALEELEYHEFIPYLEQILVEHKETQRIKERRDAKFKKSGLSEEELLRQQEELFRQSRNRFQQTSTTPGDGAEGAESLEAEADSSRSESVKAEEL
;
A
#
# COMPACT_ATOMS: atom_id res chain seq x y z
N MET A 1 0.41 -22.67 -27.82
CA MET A 1 -0.34 -21.91 -26.81
C MET A 1 0.41 -22.15 -25.51
N GLY A 2 1.09 -21.13 -25.00
CA GLY A 2 1.96 -21.27 -23.84
C GLY A 2 1.12 -21.53 -22.59
N GLU A 3 1.47 -22.60 -21.89
CA GLU A 3 1.32 -22.84 -20.44
C GLU A 3 0.21 -22.00 -19.76
N GLN A 4 -1.04 -22.46 -19.91
CA GLN A 4 -2.13 -22.14 -18.96
C GLN A 4 -1.90 -22.82 -17.59
N GLU A 5 -0.86 -23.65 -17.45
CA GLU A 5 -0.51 -24.35 -16.23
C GLU A 5 0.23 -23.36 -15.30
N ASP A 6 -0.38 -23.07 -14.14
CA ASP A 6 0.16 -22.38 -12.95
C ASP A 6 -0.21 -20.91 -12.66
N ILE A 7 -1.24 -20.33 -13.29
CA ILE A 7 -1.85 -19.08 -12.77
C ILE A 7 -3.06 -19.46 -11.91
N SER A 8 -2.87 -19.51 -10.58
CA SER A 8 -3.94 -19.82 -9.62
C SER A 8 -3.92 -18.88 -8.43
N LEU A 9 -5.10 -18.60 -7.87
CA LEU A 9 -5.23 -17.80 -6.66
C LEU A 9 -4.65 -18.56 -5.44
N PRO A 10 -3.93 -17.89 -4.52
CA PRO A 10 -3.38 -18.54 -3.35
C PRO A 10 -4.47 -19.19 -2.48
N LYS A 11 -4.42 -20.53 -2.36
CA LYS A 11 -5.43 -21.32 -1.62
C LYS A 11 -5.67 -20.80 -0.20
N ALA A 12 -4.59 -20.40 0.49
CA ALA A 12 -4.68 -19.88 1.85
C ALA A 12 -5.46 -18.55 1.93
N THR A 13 -5.24 -17.64 0.98
CA THR A 13 -5.95 -16.36 0.92
C THR A 13 -7.43 -16.58 0.64
N VAL A 14 -7.76 -17.43 -0.33
CA VAL A 14 -9.16 -17.76 -0.64
C VAL A 14 -9.85 -18.42 0.55
N GLN A 15 -9.18 -19.37 1.23
CA GLN A 15 -9.70 -19.97 2.45
C GLN A 15 -9.97 -18.94 3.56
N LYS A 16 -9.07 -17.97 3.75
CA LYS A 16 -9.24 -16.90 4.74
C LYS A 16 -10.48 -16.07 4.44
N ILE A 17 -10.64 -15.62 3.19
CA ILE A 17 -11.81 -14.83 2.76
C ILE A 17 -13.11 -15.61 2.97
N ILE A 18 -13.16 -16.88 2.54
CA ILE A 18 -14.35 -17.72 2.74
C ILE A 18 -14.68 -17.85 4.23
N SER A 19 -13.67 -18.06 5.08
CA SER A 19 -13.87 -18.21 6.52
C SER A 19 -14.29 -16.91 7.22
N GLU A 20 -13.97 -15.75 6.65
CA GLU A 20 -14.43 -14.43 7.14
C GLU A 20 -15.90 -14.16 6.79
N VAL A 21 -16.40 -14.75 5.70
CA VAL A 21 -17.80 -14.61 5.25
C VAL A 21 -18.72 -15.65 5.90
N LEU A 22 -18.18 -16.84 6.23
CA LEU A 22 -18.95 -17.90 6.88
C LEU A 22 -19.07 -17.68 8.39
N GLU A 23 -20.19 -18.13 8.95
CA GLU A 23 -20.37 -18.22 10.40
C GLU A 23 -19.40 -19.25 11.01
N SER A 24 -19.01 -19.05 12.26
CA SER A 24 -17.95 -19.82 12.94
C SER A 24 -18.20 -21.32 13.00
N ASP A 25 -19.46 -21.74 12.92
CA ASP A 25 -19.89 -23.14 13.04
C ASP A 25 -20.01 -23.85 11.68
N LEU A 26 -19.76 -23.14 10.57
CA LEU A 26 -19.89 -23.68 9.22
C LEU A 26 -18.53 -24.07 8.63
N THR A 27 -18.47 -25.27 8.05
CA THR A 27 -17.28 -25.76 7.34
C THR A 27 -17.49 -25.71 5.83
N PHE A 28 -16.46 -25.29 5.10
CA PHE A 28 -16.47 -25.24 3.65
C PHE A 28 -15.71 -26.43 3.04
N SER A 29 -16.28 -27.11 2.05
CA SER A 29 -15.65 -28.30 1.45
C SER A 29 -14.42 -27.94 0.62
N LYS A 30 -13.52 -28.92 0.44
CA LYS A 30 -12.32 -28.73 -0.38
C LYS A 30 -12.68 -28.50 -1.84
N GLU A 31 -13.63 -29.25 -2.35
CA GLU A 31 -14.08 -29.24 -3.74
C GLU A 31 -14.75 -27.90 -4.07
N ALA A 32 -15.60 -27.37 -3.17
CA ALA A 32 -16.22 -26.06 -3.37
C ALA A 32 -15.18 -24.93 -3.40
N ARG A 33 -14.08 -25.06 -2.64
CA ARG A 33 -12.99 -24.08 -2.66
C ARG A 33 -12.23 -24.12 -3.96
N GLU A 34 -12.00 -25.30 -4.53
CA GLU A 34 -11.36 -25.43 -5.84
C GLU A 34 -12.23 -24.78 -6.93
N ILE A 35 -13.55 -24.96 -6.88
CA ILE A 35 -14.49 -24.27 -7.78
C ILE A 35 -14.41 -22.75 -7.61
N ILE A 36 -14.40 -22.22 -6.38
CA ILE A 36 -14.27 -20.76 -6.16
C ILE A 36 -12.96 -20.22 -6.74
N ILE A 37 -11.86 -20.95 -6.61
CA ILE A 37 -10.56 -20.55 -7.17
C ILE A 37 -10.65 -20.47 -8.70
N GLU A 38 -11.22 -21.50 -9.33
CA GLU A 38 -11.42 -21.55 -10.78
C GLU A 38 -12.34 -20.42 -11.26
N SER A 39 -13.48 -20.22 -10.59
CA SER A 39 -14.41 -19.13 -10.88
C SER A 39 -13.79 -17.74 -10.68
N GLY A 40 -12.91 -17.57 -9.68
CA GLY A 40 -12.20 -16.31 -9.46
C GLY A 40 -11.24 -15.97 -10.60
N ILE A 41 -10.57 -16.97 -11.18
CA ILE A 41 -9.72 -16.78 -12.36
C ILE A 41 -10.58 -16.43 -13.57
N GLU A 42 -11.67 -17.16 -13.80
CA GLU A 42 -12.60 -16.89 -14.88
C GLU A 42 -13.21 -15.49 -14.78
N PHE A 43 -13.58 -15.05 -13.58
CA PHE A 43 -14.05 -13.69 -13.31
C PHE A 43 -13.02 -12.63 -13.74
N ILE A 44 -11.75 -12.80 -13.37
CA ILE A 44 -10.68 -11.86 -13.78
C ILE A 44 -10.54 -11.83 -15.31
N MET A 45 -10.64 -12.99 -15.97
CA MET A 45 -10.55 -13.08 -17.43
C MET A 45 -11.72 -12.38 -18.12
N ILE A 46 -12.95 -12.62 -17.66
CA ILE A 46 -14.16 -11.96 -18.18
C ILE A 46 -14.07 -10.44 -18.00
N LEU A 47 -13.75 -9.99 -16.77
CA LEU A 47 -13.63 -8.56 -16.46
C LEU A 47 -12.53 -7.90 -17.30
N SER A 48 -11.38 -8.57 -17.47
CA SER A 48 -10.27 -8.05 -18.28
C SER A 48 -10.64 -7.94 -19.75
N SER A 49 -11.36 -8.94 -20.29
CA SER A 49 -11.86 -8.90 -21.68
C SER A 49 -12.82 -7.73 -21.87
N MET A 50 -13.80 -7.59 -20.97
CA MET A 50 -14.79 -6.50 -21.04
C MET A 50 -14.14 -5.13 -20.89
N ALA A 51 -13.18 -4.97 -19.97
CA ALA A 51 -12.45 -3.71 -19.81
C ALA A 51 -11.57 -3.37 -21.03
N SER A 52 -11.01 -4.39 -21.71
CA SER A 52 -10.32 -4.20 -22.98
C SER A 52 -11.28 -3.69 -24.05
N GLU A 53 -12.48 -4.28 -24.17
CA GLU A 53 -13.50 -3.79 -25.11
C GLU A 53 -13.91 -2.34 -24.85
N MET A 54 -14.03 -1.94 -23.58
CA MET A 54 -14.31 -0.54 -23.21
C MET A 54 -13.16 0.41 -23.62
N ALA A 55 -11.91 -0.02 -23.46
CA ALA A 55 -10.75 0.75 -23.91
C ALA A 55 -10.73 0.91 -25.43
N ASP A 56 -10.99 -0.18 -26.15
CA ASP A 56 -11.00 -0.21 -27.62
C ASP A 56 -12.14 0.64 -28.20
N LYS A 57 -13.33 0.63 -27.57
CA LYS A 57 -14.46 1.52 -27.91
C LYS A 57 -14.08 3.00 -27.81
N GLU A 58 -13.14 3.36 -26.91
CA GLU A 58 -12.60 4.71 -26.76
C GLU A 58 -11.31 4.95 -27.58
N ALA A 59 -10.92 4.02 -28.44
CA ALA A 59 -9.67 4.04 -29.21
C ALA A 59 -8.40 4.21 -28.36
N LYS A 60 -8.42 3.69 -27.12
CA LYS A 60 -7.29 3.74 -26.18
C LYS A 60 -6.57 2.40 -26.14
N LYS A 61 -5.25 2.44 -26.32
CA LYS A 61 -4.37 1.24 -26.24
C LYS A 61 -4.04 0.81 -24.80
N THR A 62 -4.45 1.59 -23.81
CA THR A 62 -4.17 1.35 -22.40
C THR A 62 -5.48 1.29 -21.65
N ILE A 63 -5.69 0.20 -20.91
CA ILE A 63 -6.85 0.05 -20.04
C ILE A 63 -6.66 1.00 -18.84
N ALA A 64 -7.60 1.94 -18.70
CA ALA A 64 -7.65 2.89 -17.59
C ALA A 64 -8.64 2.40 -16.52
N PRO A 65 -8.56 2.90 -15.27
CA PRO A 65 -9.50 2.54 -14.21
C PRO A 65 -10.97 2.73 -14.61
N ASP A 66 -11.28 3.82 -15.32
CA ASP A 66 -12.63 4.12 -15.79
C ASP A 66 -13.19 3.04 -16.73
N HIS A 67 -12.33 2.36 -17.49
CA HIS A 67 -12.77 1.25 -18.36
C HIS A 67 -13.19 0.03 -17.54
N VAL A 68 -12.56 -0.20 -16.39
CA VAL A 68 -12.92 -1.29 -15.46
C VAL A 68 -14.25 -0.99 -14.79
N ILE A 69 -14.50 0.26 -14.39
CA ILE A 69 -15.80 0.67 -13.83
C ILE A 69 -16.93 0.46 -14.84
N LYS A 70 -16.74 0.91 -16.09
CA LYS A 70 -17.73 0.68 -17.17
C LYS A 70 -17.94 -0.81 -17.46
N ALA A 71 -16.88 -1.62 -17.38
CA ALA A 71 -17.00 -3.06 -17.53
C ALA A 71 -17.85 -3.69 -16.41
N LEU A 72 -17.71 -3.23 -15.16
CA LEU A 72 -18.55 -3.69 -14.06
C LEU A 72 -20.01 -3.24 -14.22
N GLU A 73 -20.26 -2.05 -14.78
CA GLU A 73 -21.61 -1.61 -15.12
C GLU A 73 -22.26 -2.50 -16.17
N GLU A 74 -21.53 -2.83 -17.25
CA GLU A 74 -22.02 -3.70 -18.33
C GLU A 74 -22.24 -5.15 -17.87
N LEU A 75 -21.42 -5.63 -16.92
CA LEU A 75 -21.54 -6.96 -16.31
C LEU A 75 -22.56 -7.01 -15.16
N GLU A 76 -23.27 -5.92 -14.90
CA GLU A 76 -24.30 -5.79 -13.85
C GLU A 76 -23.77 -5.96 -12.39
N TYR A 77 -22.46 -5.78 -12.17
CA TYR A 77 -21.83 -5.82 -10.84
C TYR A 77 -21.83 -4.46 -10.13
N HIS A 78 -22.97 -3.77 -10.14
CA HIS A 78 -23.08 -2.39 -9.64
C HIS A 78 -22.71 -2.24 -8.16
N GLU A 79 -22.91 -3.29 -7.36
CA GLU A 79 -22.57 -3.31 -5.94
C GLU A 79 -21.06 -3.17 -5.66
N PHE A 80 -20.19 -3.49 -6.64
CA PHE A 80 -18.74 -3.37 -6.48
C PHE A 80 -18.22 -1.96 -6.77
N ILE A 81 -18.96 -1.17 -7.56
CA ILE A 81 -18.52 0.14 -8.06
C ILE A 81 -18.15 1.10 -6.91
N PRO A 82 -18.98 1.29 -5.86
CA PRO A 82 -18.66 2.23 -4.78
C PRO A 82 -17.34 1.89 -4.06
N TYR A 83 -17.08 0.59 -3.86
CA TYR A 83 -15.83 0.13 -3.23
C TYR A 83 -14.62 0.40 -4.12
N LEU A 84 -14.73 0.18 -5.43
CA LEU A 84 -13.63 0.46 -6.37
C LEU A 84 -13.36 1.96 -6.49
N GLU A 85 -14.40 2.80 -6.50
CA GLU A 85 -14.24 4.26 -6.55
C GLU A 85 -13.50 4.78 -5.32
N GLN A 86 -13.84 4.28 -4.13
CA GLN A 86 -13.13 4.61 -2.90
C GLN A 86 -11.64 4.22 -2.99
N ILE A 87 -11.34 2.98 -3.38
CA ILE A 87 -9.95 2.49 -3.54
C ILE A 87 -9.19 3.33 -4.58
N LEU A 88 -9.86 3.76 -5.65
CA LEU A 88 -9.25 4.59 -6.68
C LEU A 88 -8.86 5.98 -6.14
N VAL A 89 -9.68 6.57 -5.26
CA VAL A 89 -9.38 7.84 -4.60
C VAL A 89 -8.15 7.69 -3.69
N GLU A 90 -8.14 6.68 -2.83
CA GLU A 90 -7.03 6.38 -1.91
C GLU A 90 -5.71 6.14 -2.67
N HIS A 91 -5.78 5.38 -3.77
CA HIS A 91 -4.62 5.12 -4.62
C HIS A 91 -4.10 6.41 -5.28
N LYS A 92 -4.99 7.27 -5.79
CA LYS A 92 -4.61 8.57 -6.37
C LYS A 92 -3.90 9.46 -5.35
N GLU A 93 -4.37 9.48 -4.11
CA GLU A 93 -3.72 10.26 -3.05
C GLU A 93 -2.34 9.72 -2.68
N THR A 94 -2.22 8.39 -2.55
CA THR A 94 -0.93 7.73 -2.30
C THR A 94 0.09 8.05 -3.39
N GLN A 95 -0.33 8.04 -4.66
CA GLN A 95 0.56 8.40 -5.77
C GLN A 95 0.97 9.88 -5.73
N ARG A 96 0.06 10.80 -5.39
CA ARG A 96 0.40 12.22 -5.22
C ARG A 96 1.44 12.44 -4.11
N ILE A 97 1.32 11.73 -2.99
CA ILE A 97 2.30 11.82 -1.89
C ILE A 97 3.67 11.37 -2.38
N LYS A 98 3.74 10.24 -3.10
CA LYS A 98 4.96 9.73 -3.70
C LYS A 98 5.57 10.71 -4.71
N GLU A 99 4.77 11.25 -5.62
CA GLU A 99 5.20 12.26 -6.58
C GLU A 99 5.73 13.52 -5.90
N ARG A 100 5.06 13.99 -4.83
CA ARG A 100 5.51 15.16 -4.06
C ARG A 100 6.84 14.88 -3.36
N ARG A 101 7.06 13.67 -2.82
CA ARG A 101 8.34 13.27 -2.22
C ARG A 101 9.45 13.25 -3.27
N ASP A 102 9.19 12.65 -4.43
CA ASP A 102 10.15 12.55 -5.52
C ASP A 102 10.46 13.94 -6.10
N ALA A 103 9.46 14.82 -6.17
CA ALA A 103 9.63 16.22 -6.56
C ALA A 103 10.45 17.01 -5.54
N LYS A 104 10.29 16.79 -4.22
CA LYS A 104 11.15 17.40 -3.19
C LYS A 104 12.61 17.00 -3.37
N PHE A 105 12.87 15.73 -3.67
CA PHE A 105 14.22 15.23 -3.94
C PHE A 105 14.83 15.92 -5.17
N LYS A 106 14.09 15.98 -6.28
CA LYS A 106 14.54 16.63 -7.53
C LYS A 106 14.63 18.17 -7.43
N LYS A 107 13.79 18.81 -6.62
CA LYS A 107 13.75 20.27 -6.42
C LYS A 107 14.80 20.77 -5.43
N SER A 108 15.54 19.88 -4.76
CA SER A 108 16.64 20.28 -3.88
C SER A 108 17.66 21.17 -4.61
N GLY A 109 17.82 21.01 -5.92
CA GLY A 109 18.69 21.85 -6.76
C GLY A 109 20.18 21.70 -6.45
N LEU A 110 20.51 20.79 -5.53
CA LEU A 110 21.86 20.44 -5.09
C LEU A 110 22.35 19.27 -5.96
N SER A 111 23.63 19.28 -6.28
CA SER A 111 24.22 18.11 -6.94
C SER A 111 24.24 16.91 -5.99
N GLU A 112 24.34 15.71 -6.55
CA GLU A 112 24.45 14.47 -5.75
C GLU A 112 25.64 14.53 -4.78
N GLU A 113 26.75 15.14 -5.20
CA GLU A 113 27.96 15.34 -4.38
C GLU A 113 27.70 16.29 -3.20
N GLU A 114 26.96 17.38 -3.42
CA GLU A 114 26.60 18.34 -2.38
C GLU A 114 25.64 17.75 -1.36
N LEU A 115 24.67 16.96 -1.81
CA LEU A 115 23.74 16.22 -0.95
C LEU A 115 24.48 15.20 -0.07
N LEU A 116 25.44 14.47 -0.64
CA LEU A 116 26.23 13.48 0.10
C LEU A 116 27.08 14.16 1.18
N ARG A 117 27.73 15.27 0.84
CA ARG A 117 28.53 16.05 1.80
C ARG A 117 27.68 16.58 2.95
N GLN A 118 26.47 17.07 2.66
CA GLN A 118 25.55 17.55 3.69
C GLN A 118 25.05 16.42 4.59
N GLN A 119 24.77 15.25 4.01
CA GLN A 119 24.40 14.05 4.77
C GLN A 119 25.54 13.59 5.70
N GLU A 120 26.79 13.58 5.23
CA GLU A 120 27.95 13.17 6.02
C GLU A 120 28.23 14.12 7.19
N GLU A 121 28.09 15.44 6.97
CA GLU A 121 28.25 16.43 8.05
C GLU A 121 27.16 16.26 9.13
N LEU A 122 25.91 15.99 8.74
CA LEU A 122 24.82 15.70 9.68
C LEU A 122 25.10 14.44 10.51
N PHE A 123 25.63 13.39 9.91
CA PHE A 123 26.04 12.19 10.64
C PHE A 123 27.21 12.46 11.59
N ARG A 124 28.19 13.27 11.18
CA ARG A 124 29.32 13.66 12.03
C ARG A 124 28.85 14.46 13.24
N GLN A 125 27.98 15.45 13.04
CA GLN A 125 27.42 16.25 14.13
C GLN A 125 26.62 15.39 15.12
N SER A 126 25.85 14.42 14.61
CA SER A 126 25.09 13.50 15.44
C SER A 126 26.01 12.57 16.27
N ARG A 127 27.07 12.03 15.67
CA ARG A 127 28.08 11.21 16.37
C ARG A 127 28.82 12.00 17.45
N ASN A 128 29.20 13.25 17.17
CA ASN A 128 29.88 14.11 18.14
C ASN A 128 28.98 14.43 19.33
N ARG A 129 27.68 14.69 19.09
CA ARG A 129 26.70 14.91 20.17
C ARG A 129 26.57 13.68 21.06
N PHE A 130 26.48 12.49 20.48
CA PHE A 130 26.39 11.22 21.22
C PHE A 130 27.66 10.90 22.01
N GLN A 131 28.84 11.24 21.48
CA GLN A 131 30.10 11.08 22.21
C GLN A 131 30.23 12.08 23.36
N GLN A 132 29.80 13.33 23.18
CA GLN A 132 29.79 14.32 24.27
C GLN A 132 28.86 13.91 25.42
N THR A 133 27.73 13.28 25.12
CA THR A 133 26.82 12.74 26.15
C THR A 133 27.35 11.46 26.81
N SER A 134 28.33 10.78 26.22
CA SER A 134 28.93 9.55 26.79
C SER A 134 30.32 9.75 27.42
N THR A 135 30.95 10.92 27.26
CA THR A 135 32.26 11.26 27.87
C THR A 135 32.17 12.13 29.12
N THR A 136 31.00 12.30 29.71
CA THR A 136 30.85 12.88 31.05
C THR A 136 30.78 11.76 32.11
N PRO A 137 31.88 11.48 32.84
CA PRO A 137 31.83 10.58 33.98
C PRO A 137 31.31 11.34 35.21
N GLY A 138 30.08 11.02 35.62
CA GLY A 138 29.57 11.11 37.00
C GLY A 138 29.42 12.49 37.65
N ASP A 139 28.20 13.02 37.67
CA ASP A 139 27.45 13.11 38.93
C ASP A 139 25.95 13.31 38.65
N GLY A 140 25.10 12.58 39.36
CA GLY A 140 23.64 12.74 39.31
C GLY A 140 22.89 11.63 38.59
N ALA A 141 22.59 10.57 39.34
CA ALA A 141 21.35 9.82 39.14
C ALA A 141 20.14 10.78 39.22
N GLU A 142 19.04 10.41 38.56
CA GLU A 142 17.75 11.14 38.41
C GLU A 142 17.64 11.94 37.10
N GLY A 143 16.90 11.38 36.14
CA GLY A 143 16.54 12.08 34.90
C GLY A 143 16.31 11.20 33.68
N ALA A 144 16.51 9.89 33.79
CA ALA A 144 16.21 8.95 32.71
C ALA A 144 14.69 8.67 32.53
N GLU A 145 13.83 9.12 33.45
CA GLU A 145 12.38 8.88 33.37
C GLU A 145 11.56 10.00 32.69
N SER A 146 12.17 11.12 32.29
CA SER A 146 11.41 12.29 31.78
C SER A 146 11.47 12.52 30.27
N LEU A 147 12.28 11.77 29.50
CA LEU A 147 12.41 11.97 28.04
C LEU A 147 11.79 10.86 27.19
N GLU A 148 11.41 9.73 27.80
CA GLU A 148 10.57 8.73 27.12
C GLU A 148 9.11 9.22 26.99
N ALA A 149 8.66 10.14 27.86
CA ALA A 149 7.30 10.69 27.82
C ALA A 149 7.05 11.68 26.65
N GLU A 150 8.04 12.46 26.21
CA GLU A 150 7.85 13.42 25.09
C GLU A 150 7.98 12.76 23.71
N ALA A 151 8.75 11.67 23.59
CA ALA A 151 8.86 10.90 22.36
C ALA A 151 7.61 10.04 22.10
N ASP A 152 6.94 9.56 23.16
CA ASP A 152 5.69 8.79 23.04
C ASP A 152 4.47 9.70 22.77
N SER A 153 4.41 10.89 23.37
CA SER A 153 3.36 11.88 23.07
C SER A 153 3.41 12.36 21.61
N SER A 154 4.59 12.65 21.10
CA SER A 154 4.78 13.13 19.71
C SER A 154 4.51 12.04 18.67
N ARG A 155 4.73 10.77 19.04
CA ARG A 155 4.41 9.61 18.20
C ARG A 155 2.90 9.33 18.20
N SER A 156 2.21 9.55 19.32
CA SER A 156 0.76 9.41 19.42
C SER A 156 -0.01 10.48 18.62
N GLU A 157 0.50 11.72 18.54
CA GLU A 157 -0.11 12.78 17.72
C GLU A 157 0.13 12.59 16.22
N SER A 158 1.27 12.01 15.84
CA SER A 158 1.58 11.75 14.42
C SER A 158 0.74 10.62 13.84
N VAL A 159 0.43 9.57 14.62
CA VAL A 159 -0.43 8.46 14.16
C VAL A 159 -1.90 8.89 14.04
N LYS A 160 -2.36 9.81 14.90
CA LYS A 160 -3.75 10.29 14.87
C LYS A 160 -4.07 11.25 13.72
N ALA A 161 -3.04 11.81 13.08
CA ALA A 161 -3.17 12.68 11.92
C ALA A 161 -3.18 11.92 10.57
N GLU A 162 -2.88 10.63 10.59
CA GLU A 162 -2.83 9.77 9.39
C GLU A 162 -4.07 8.86 9.26
N GLU A 163 -5.00 8.91 10.22
CA GLU A 163 -6.24 8.11 10.25
C GLU A 163 -7.52 8.97 10.08
N LEU A 164 -7.41 10.16 9.46
CA LEU A 164 -8.53 11.03 9.08
C LEU A 164 -8.48 11.42 7.60
#